data_AF-A0A7J4FTT7-F1
#
_entry.id   AF-A0A7J4FTT7-F1
#
_cell.length_a   1.000
_cell.length_b   1.000
_cell.length_c   1.000
_cell.angle_alpha   90.00
_cell.angle_beta   90.00
_cell.angle_gamma   90.00
#
_symmetry.space_group_name_H-M   'P 1'
#
loop_
_entity.id
_entity.type
_entity.pdbx_description
1 polymer ?
#
loop_
_entity_poly.entity_id
_entity_poly.type
_entity_poly.pdbx_seq_one_letter_code
_entity_poly.pdbx_strand_id
1 'polypeptide(L)'
;MYDLIGIALFVIVVVSIALTILALLISRISLNRHVWLARFFADVLDFFYLPIKSVFHRYADARTLDAWMVSLKNMANRSAFAKTERRLLLAPHCMRSLDCPASSTRFGIECVSCGKCVFSRMLNDAGRFGYTLHIIAGSSYIRHIVKRESADGALLLACNYELNKVMRSLKRKKIVTYGVPLLKDGCYATEIDYENLIRVMESLSRQD
;
A
#
# COMPACT_ATOMS: atom_id res chain seq x y z
N MET A 1 -29.69 44.32 32.09
CA MET A 1 -29.38 42.91 32.43
C MET A 1 -29.38 42.01 31.19
N TYR A 2 -30.37 42.09 30.31
CA TYR A 2 -30.43 41.27 29.09
C TYR A 2 -29.28 41.53 28.09
N ASP A 3 -28.81 42.77 27.94
CA ASP A 3 -27.70 43.10 27.02
C ASP A 3 -26.38 42.42 27.41
N LEU A 4 -26.13 42.30 28.71
CA LEU A 4 -24.92 41.69 29.25
C LEU A 4 -24.92 40.17 29.03
N ILE A 5 -26.09 39.54 29.13
CA ILE A 5 -26.32 38.13 28.83
C ILE A 5 -26.16 37.88 27.32
N GLY A 6 -26.68 38.77 26.48
CA GLY A 6 -26.54 38.69 25.02
C GLY A 6 -25.09 38.76 24.56
N ILE A 7 -24.30 39.70 25.10
CA ILE A 7 -22.87 39.82 24.79
C ILE A 7 -22.11 38.57 25.25
N ALA A 8 -22.37 38.07 26.46
CA ALA A 8 -21.71 36.88 26.98
C ALA A 8 -22.00 35.64 26.10
N LEU A 9 -23.26 35.43 25.71
CA LEU A 9 -23.64 34.34 24.81
C LEU A 9 -22.96 34.47 23.44
N PHE A 10 -22.92 35.67 22.87
CA PHE A 10 -22.25 35.91 21.60
C PHE A 10 -20.76 35.59 21.66
N VAL A 11 -20.06 36.03 22.71
CA VAL A 11 -18.64 35.74 22.90
C VAL A 11 -18.39 34.24 23.03
N ILE A 12 -19.22 33.52 23.81
CA ILE A 12 -19.11 32.06 23.97
C ILE A 12 -19.27 31.35 22.62
N VAL A 13 -20.27 31.74 21.82
CA VAL A 13 -20.52 31.16 20.50
C VAL A 13 -19.33 31.41 19.56
N VAL A 14 -18.81 32.64 19.52
CA VAL A 14 -17.66 33.00 18.69
C VAL A 14 -16.41 32.22 19.11
N VAL A 15 -16.15 32.09 20.41
CA VAL A 15 -15.02 31.31 20.94
C VAL A 15 -15.17 29.82 20.60
N SER A 16 -16.37 29.25 20.75
CA SER A 16 -16.63 27.85 20.39
C SER A 16 -16.38 27.57 18.90
N ILE A 17 -16.80 28.49 18.03
CA ILE A 17 -16.56 28.38 16.58
C ILE A 17 -15.06 28.49 16.29
N ALA A 18 -14.36 29.45 16.90
CA ALA A 18 -12.92 29.63 16.72
C ALA A 18 -12.10 28.41 17.17
N LEU A 19 -12.44 27.82 18.33
CA LEU A 19 -11.81 26.59 18.82
C LEU A 19 -12.05 25.40 17.89
N THR A 20 -13.25 25.27 17.32
CA THR A 20 -13.58 24.20 16.38
C THR A 20 -12.79 24.35 15.08
N ILE A 21 -12.68 25.57 14.54
CA ILE A 21 -11.85 25.85 13.35
C ILE A 21 -10.38 25.53 13.64
N LEU A 22 -9.86 25.94 14.79
CA LEU A 22 -8.48 25.64 15.19
C LEU A 22 -8.25 24.12 15.31
N ALA A 23 -9.19 23.38 15.91
CA ALA A 23 -9.11 21.92 16.01
C ALA A 23 -9.11 21.24 14.63
N LEU A 24 -9.94 21.71 13.69
CA LEU A 24 -9.97 21.21 12.31
C LEU A 24 -8.68 21.54 11.54
N LEU A 25 -8.11 22.73 11.74
CA LEU A 25 -6.83 23.12 11.16
C LEU A 25 -5.67 22.27 11.72
N ILE A 26 -5.63 22.09 13.05
CA ILE A 26 -4.64 21.22 13.71
C ILE A 26 -4.81 19.78 13.25
N SER A 27 -6.04 19.26 13.11
CA SER A 27 -6.32 17.91 12.59
C SER A 27 -5.82 17.73 11.16
N ARG A 28 -6.13 18.69 10.26
CA ARG A 28 -5.64 18.69 8.87
C ARG A 28 -4.11 18.75 8.82
N ILE A 29 -3.48 19.61 9.62
CA ILE A 29 -2.03 19.72 9.70
C ILE A 29 -1.43 18.46 10.31
N SER A 30 -2.03 17.88 11.35
CA SER A 30 -1.58 16.66 12.04
C SER A 30 -1.61 15.44 11.11
N LEU A 31 -2.68 15.25 10.33
CA LEU A 31 -2.76 14.18 9.34
C LEU A 31 -1.65 14.31 8.29
N ASN A 32 -1.42 15.51 7.77
CA ASN A 32 -0.40 15.72 6.75
C ASN A 32 1.03 15.68 7.33
N ARG A 33 1.20 16.09 8.59
CA ARG A 33 2.46 16.02 9.35
C ARG A 33 2.86 14.56 9.61
N HIS A 34 1.91 13.69 9.95
CA HIS A 34 2.18 12.25 10.08
C HIS A 34 2.63 11.62 8.75
N VAL A 35 1.99 11.95 7.62
CA VAL A 35 2.39 11.40 6.30
C VAL A 35 3.76 11.94 5.85
N TRP A 36 4.03 13.23 6.06
CA TRP A 36 5.32 13.84 5.70
C TRP A 36 6.46 13.30 6.57
N LEU A 37 6.26 13.22 7.90
CA LEU A 37 7.23 12.60 8.81
C LEU A 37 7.44 11.13 8.45
N ALA A 38 6.37 10.36 8.21
CA ALA A 38 6.46 8.96 7.81
C ALA A 38 7.29 8.80 6.52
N ARG A 39 7.13 9.70 5.55
CA ARG A 39 7.93 9.71 4.32
C ARG A 39 9.41 10.01 4.60
N PHE A 40 9.70 11.04 5.40
CA PHE A 40 11.07 11.35 5.79
C PHE A 40 11.74 10.16 6.49
N PHE A 41 11.07 9.54 7.47
CA PHE A 41 11.60 8.37 8.16
C PHE A 41 11.75 7.15 7.25
N ALA A 42 10.79 6.90 6.36
CA ALA A 42 10.88 5.81 5.39
C ALA A 42 12.11 5.97 4.50
N ASP A 43 12.41 7.19 4.10
CA ASP A 43 13.54 7.52 3.22
C ASP A 43 14.89 7.34 3.92
N VAL A 44 14.99 7.81 5.16
CA VAL A 44 16.17 7.61 6.01
C VAL A 44 16.39 6.11 6.28
N LEU A 45 15.33 5.39 6.65
CA LEU A 45 15.42 3.95 6.92
C LEU A 45 15.74 3.14 5.65
N ASP A 46 15.28 3.56 4.48
CA ASP A 46 15.61 2.90 3.21
C ASP A 46 17.09 3.01 2.84
N PHE A 47 17.71 4.15 3.17
CA PHE A 47 19.13 4.39 3.01
C PHE A 47 19.94 3.48 3.94
N PHE A 48 19.53 3.37 5.20
CA PHE A 48 20.19 2.54 6.22
C PHE A 48 19.67 1.10 6.32
N TYR A 49 18.83 0.64 5.39
CA TYR A 49 18.18 -0.67 5.52
C TYR A 49 19.16 -1.83 5.66
N LEU A 50 20.21 -1.87 4.82
CA LEU A 50 21.20 -2.96 4.86
C LEU A 50 21.99 -3.00 6.18
N PRO A 51 22.58 -1.88 6.66
CA PRO A 51 23.27 -1.89 7.96
C PRO A 51 22.30 -2.19 9.11
N ILE A 52 21.09 -1.61 9.11
CA ILE A 52 20.08 -1.88 10.14
C ILE A 52 19.70 -3.37 10.13
N LYS A 53 19.47 -3.96 8.96
CA LYS A 53 19.13 -5.39 8.83
C LYS A 53 20.25 -6.28 9.35
N SER A 54 21.50 -5.95 9.04
CA SER A 54 22.68 -6.69 9.53
C SER A 54 22.74 -6.70 11.06
N VAL A 55 22.48 -5.55 11.70
CA VAL A 55 22.41 -5.44 13.17
C VAL A 55 21.19 -6.18 13.71
N PHE A 56 20.02 -6.02 13.10
CA PHE A 56 18.78 -6.66 13.54
C PHE A 56 18.90 -8.18 13.54
N HIS A 57 19.52 -8.79 12.53
CA HIS A 57 19.76 -10.24 12.51
C HIS A 57 20.50 -10.77 13.75
N ARG A 58 21.23 -9.92 14.48
CA ARG A 58 21.94 -10.28 15.71
C ARG A 58 21.07 -10.20 16.97
N TYR A 59 20.00 -9.40 16.97
CA TYR A 59 19.22 -9.07 18.18
C TYR A 59 17.70 -9.33 18.06
N ALA A 60 17.14 -9.44 16.85
CA ALA A 60 15.71 -9.58 16.58
C ALA A 60 15.43 -10.29 15.25
N ASP A 61 14.17 -10.68 15.01
CA ASP A 61 13.76 -11.23 13.72
C ASP A 61 13.74 -10.14 12.63
N ALA A 62 14.47 -10.36 11.54
CA ALA A 62 14.48 -9.47 10.39
C ALA A 62 13.11 -9.33 9.72
N ARG A 63 12.20 -10.31 9.90
CA ARG A 63 10.82 -10.23 9.41
C ARG A 63 10.05 -9.07 10.05
N THR A 64 10.29 -8.79 11.33
CA THR A 64 9.66 -7.69 12.05
C THR A 64 10.08 -6.34 11.47
N LEU A 65 11.36 -6.18 11.16
CA LEU A 65 11.89 -4.98 10.51
C LEU A 65 11.22 -4.75 9.15
N ASP A 66 11.13 -5.80 8.34
CA ASP A 66 10.48 -5.71 7.02
C ASP A 66 8.99 -5.33 7.16
N ALA A 67 8.27 -5.88 8.14
CA ALA A 67 6.87 -5.52 8.41
C ALA A 67 6.70 -4.06 8.83
N TRP A 68 7.57 -3.55 9.71
CA TRP A 68 7.56 -2.14 10.12
C TRP A 68 7.84 -1.21 8.94
N MET A 69 8.80 -1.57 8.08
CA MET A 69 9.11 -0.79 6.88
C MET A 69 7.93 -0.74 5.90
N VAL A 70 7.24 -1.86 5.68
CA VAL A 70 6.05 -1.91 4.82
C VAL A 70 4.94 -1.02 5.41
N SER A 71 4.67 -1.14 6.70
CA SER A 71 3.65 -0.33 7.40
C SER A 71 3.94 1.17 7.29
N LEU A 72 5.18 1.57 7.56
CA LEU A 72 5.62 2.96 7.47
C LEU A 72 5.47 3.51 6.04
N LYS A 73 5.87 2.74 5.03
CA LYS A 73 5.74 3.12 3.62
C LYS A 73 4.29 3.20 3.17
N ASN A 74 3.43 2.29 3.61
CA ASN A 74 2.00 2.36 3.35
C ASN A 74 1.41 3.65 3.90
N MET A 75 1.75 4.01 5.15
CA MET A 75 1.32 5.26 5.75
C MET A 75 1.83 6.48 4.97
N ALA A 76 3.11 6.49 4.58
CA ALA A 76 3.74 7.57 3.82
C ALA A 76 3.21 7.73 2.37
N ASN A 77 2.73 6.63 1.77
CA ASN A 77 2.28 6.59 0.39
C ASN A 77 0.76 6.66 0.25
N ARG A 78 -0.03 6.42 1.30
CA ARG A 78 -1.50 6.29 1.24
C ARG A 78 -2.17 7.41 0.44
N SER A 79 -1.89 8.67 0.79
CA SER A 79 -2.51 9.84 0.13
C SER A 79 -2.03 10.05 -1.30
N ALA A 80 -0.78 9.71 -1.61
CA ALA A 80 -0.24 9.78 -2.96
C ALA A 80 -0.79 8.66 -3.84
N PHE A 81 -0.97 7.46 -3.28
CA PHE A 81 -1.49 6.30 -3.98
C PHE A 81 -2.94 6.51 -4.41
N ALA A 82 -3.77 7.09 -3.54
CA ALA A 82 -5.16 7.42 -3.87
C ALA A 82 -5.30 8.35 -5.09
N LYS A 83 -4.26 9.14 -5.41
CA LYS A 83 -4.22 10.05 -6.57
C LYS A 83 -3.71 9.40 -7.85
N THR A 84 -3.25 8.16 -7.81
CA THR A 84 -2.76 7.44 -8.99
C THR A 84 -3.92 7.00 -9.88
N GLU A 85 -3.70 6.94 -11.18
CA GLU A 85 -4.73 6.63 -12.18
C GLU A 85 -4.46 5.31 -12.90
N ARG A 86 -3.20 5.00 -13.22
CA ARG A 86 -2.77 3.81 -13.95
C ARG A 86 -2.13 2.83 -12.98
N ARG A 87 -2.97 1.95 -12.42
CA ARG A 87 -2.59 1.12 -11.28
C ARG A 87 -2.28 -0.31 -11.69
N LEU A 88 -1.17 -0.85 -11.21
CA LEU A 88 -0.85 -2.27 -11.29
C LEU A 88 -1.27 -2.98 -10.01
N LEU A 89 -1.74 -4.21 -10.13
CA LEU A 89 -1.82 -5.16 -9.03
C LEU A 89 -0.78 -6.25 -9.26
N LEU A 90 0.27 -6.29 -8.45
CA LEU A 90 1.33 -7.29 -8.56
C LEU A 90 1.11 -8.38 -7.50
N ALA A 91 0.81 -9.60 -7.97
CA ALA A 91 0.50 -10.73 -7.10
C ALA A 91 1.55 -11.84 -7.21
N PRO A 92 1.85 -12.59 -6.13
CA PRO A 92 2.90 -13.60 -6.13
C PRO A 92 2.34 -14.92 -6.69
N HIS A 93 3.12 -15.59 -7.54
CA HIS A 93 2.74 -16.90 -8.08
C HIS A 93 2.48 -17.99 -7.03
N CYS A 94 2.98 -17.83 -5.80
CA CYS A 94 2.87 -18.81 -4.72
C CYS A 94 1.42 -19.15 -4.31
N MET A 95 0.45 -18.30 -4.65
CA MET A 95 -1.00 -18.54 -4.43
C MET A 95 -1.66 -19.36 -5.56
N ARG A 96 -0.89 -19.74 -6.59
CA ARG A 96 -1.37 -20.50 -7.76
C ARG A 96 -1.58 -21.96 -7.38
N SER A 97 -2.69 -22.54 -7.81
CA SER A 97 -2.91 -24.00 -7.73
C SER A 97 -1.90 -24.75 -8.61
N LEU A 98 -1.40 -25.90 -8.13
CA LEU A 98 -0.48 -26.76 -8.87
C LEU A 98 -1.07 -27.23 -10.20
N ASP A 99 -2.40 -27.42 -10.26
CA ASP A 99 -3.11 -27.89 -11.45
C ASP A 99 -3.51 -26.74 -12.40
N CYS A 100 -3.03 -25.52 -12.18
CA CYS A 100 -3.35 -24.37 -13.01
C CYS A 100 -2.69 -24.51 -14.40
N PRO A 101 -3.46 -24.44 -15.51
CA PRO A 101 -2.95 -24.61 -16.86
C PRO A 101 -2.26 -23.35 -17.43
N ALA A 102 -2.24 -22.25 -16.68
CA ALA A 102 -1.69 -20.97 -17.14
C ALA A 102 -0.20 -21.06 -17.49
N SER A 103 0.17 -20.53 -18.66
CA SER A 103 1.56 -20.43 -19.09
C SER A 103 2.30 -19.32 -18.34
N SER A 104 3.63 -19.45 -18.24
CA SER A 104 4.51 -18.41 -17.72
C SER A 104 5.24 -17.75 -18.88
N THR A 105 5.16 -16.43 -18.97
CA THR A 105 5.88 -15.60 -19.94
C THR A 105 6.84 -14.66 -19.22
N ARG A 106 7.63 -13.89 -19.97
CA ARG A 106 8.54 -12.87 -19.41
C ARG A 106 7.81 -11.73 -18.68
N PHE A 107 6.49 -11.63 -18.82
CA PHE A 107 5.65 -10.63 -18.17
C PHE A 107 4.90 -11.19 -16.95
N GLY A 108 5.09 -12.47 -16.62
CA GLY A 108 4.41 -13.14 -15.53
C GLY A 108 3.59 -14.33 -16.02
N ILE A 109 2.69 -14.81 -15.17
CA ILE A 109 1.76 -15.90 -15.47
C ILE A 109 0.49 -15.32 -16.10
N GLU A 110 0.11 -15.85 -17.25
CA GLU A 110 -1.06 -15.39 -18.00
C GLU A 110 -2.29 -16.18 -17.55
N CYS A 111 -3.07 -15.59 -16.63
CA CYS A 111 -4.25 -16.24 -16.07
C CYS A 111 -5.30 -16.46 -17.17
N VAL A 112 -5.68 -17.71 -17.40
CA VAL A 112 -6.76 -18.11 -18.33
C VAL A 112 -8.10 -18.28 -17.62
N SER A 113 -8.26 -17.71 -16.43
CA SER A 113 -9.48 -17.80 -15.61
C SER A 113 -10.00 -19.23 -15.37
N CYS A 114 -9.08 -20.18 -15.13
CA CYS A 114 -9.44 -21.61 -14.96
C CYS A 114 -10.26 -21.93 -13.69
N GLY A 115 -10.48 -20.99 -12.78
CA GLY A 115 -11.29 -21.17 -11.57
C GLY A 115 -10.63 -21.97 -10.43
N LYS A 116 -9.44 -22.52 -10.64
CA LYS A 116 -8.75 -23.39 -9.65
C LYS A 116 -8.07 -22.64 -8.49
N CYS A 117 -8.02 -21.31 -8.53
CA CYS A 117 -7.36 -20.49 -7.51
C CYS A 117 -7.96 -19.08 -7.49
N VAL A 118 -7.58 -18.30 -6.48
CA VAL A 118 -8.12 -16.94 -6.23
C VAL A 118 -7.88 -15.95 -7.38
N PHE A 119 -6.92 -16.22 -8.27
CA PHE A 119 -6.57 -15.31 -9.35
C PHE A 119 -7.68 -15.02 -10.34
N SER A 120 -8.59 -15.98 -10.59
CA SER A 120 -9.73 -15.74 -11.48
C SER A 120 -10.67 -14.67 -10.91
N ARG A 121 -10.95 -14.73 -9.59
CA ARG A 121 -11.72 -13.70 -8.88
C ARG A 121 -10.95 -12.38 -8.82
N MET A 122 -9.66 -12.45 -8.49
CA MET A 122 -8.78 -11.29 -8.38
C MET A 122 -8.66 -10.53 -9.72
N LEU A 123 -8.64 -11.23 -10.86
CA LEU A 123 -8.60 -10.60 -12.18
C LEU A 123 -9.84 -9.74 -12.43
N ASN A 124 -11.02 -10.28 -12.11
CA ASN A 124 -12.28 -9.56 -12.26
C ASN A 124 -12.36 -8.36 -11.31
N ASP A 125 -12.05 -8.55 -10.03
CA ASP A 125 -12.11 -7.47 -9.04
C ASP A 125 -11.05 -6.39 -9.31
N ALA A 126 -9.83 -6.77 -9.70
CA ALA A 126 -8.80 -5.82 -10.11
C ALA A 126 -9.29 -4.92 -11.25
N GLY A 127 -9.90 -5.50 -12.29
CA GLY A 127 -10.48 -4.74 -13.39
C GLY A 127 -11.58 -3.77 -12.95
N ARG A 128 -12.46 -4.20 -12.04
CA ARG A 128 -13.52 -3.35 -11.47
C ARG A 128 -12.98 -2.12 -10.73
N PHE A 129 -11.85 -2.26 -10.04
CA PHE A 129 -11.20 -1.16 -9.32
C PHE A 129 -10.14 -0.39 -10.14
N GLY A 130 -10.02 -0.65 -11.44
CA GLY A 130 -9.07 0.05 -12.32
C GLY A 130 -7.61 -0.40 -12.17
N TYR A 131 -7.37 -1.65 -11.74
CA TYR A 131 -6.05 -2.25 -11.67
C TYR A 131 -5.80 -3.24 -12.80
N THR A 132 -4.60 -3.19 -13.39
CA THR A 132 -4.09 -4.26 -14.27
C THR A 132 -3.35 -5.30 -13.43
N LEU A 133 -3.89 -6.52 -13.34
CA LEU A 133 -3.30 -7.62 -12.58
C LEU A 133 -2.13 -8.27 -13.35
N HIS A 134 -0.98 -8.38 -12.69
CA HIS A 134 0.14 -9.23 -13.11
C HIS A 134 0.51 -10.22 -12.01
N ILE A 135 0.51 -11.50 -12.36
CA ILE A 135 0.94 -12.58 -11.47
C ILE A 135 2.42 -12.86 -11.76
N ILE A 136 3.31 -12.66 -10.78
CA ILE A 136 4.75 -12.74 -10.99
C ILE A 136 5.42 -13.83 -10.16
N ALA A 137 6.42 -14.48 -10.75
CA ALA A 137 7.21 -15.49 -10.05
C ALA A 137 8.15 -14.87 -9.01
N GLY A 138 8.63 -13.65 -9.25
CA GLY A 138 9.47 -12.91 -8.33
C GLY A 138 9.77 -11.49 -8.79
N SER A 139 10.54 -10.76 -7.98
CA SER A 139 10.83 -9.34 -8.20
C SER A 139 11.58 -9.02 -9.51
N SER A 140 12.20 -10.01 -10.17
CA SER A 140 12.93 -9.83 -11.44
C SER A 140 12.00 -9.41 -12.59
N TYR A 141 10.75 -9.88 -12.59
CA TYR A 141 9.75 -9.62 -13.64
C TYR A 141 9.29 -8.16 -13.68
N ILE A 142 9.37 -7.48 -12.53
CA ILE A 142 8.89 -6.11 -12.35
C ILE A 142 9.57 -5.14 -13.32
N ARG A 143 10.85 -5.35 -13.64
CA ARG A 143 11.56 -4.50 -14.61
C ARG A 143 10.98 -4.60 -16.02
N HIS A 144 10.42 -5.74 -16.40
CA HIS A 144 9.78 -5.95 -17.70
C HIS A 144 8.37 -5.37 -17.72
N ILE A 145 7.59 -5.60 -16.67
CA ILE A 145 6.23 -5.09 -16.53
C ILE A 145 6.25 -3.56 -16.53
N VAL A 146 7.04 -2.93 -15.67
CA VAL A 146 7.09 -1.46 -15.57
C VAL A 146 7.68 -0.78 -16.82
N LYS A 147 8.46 -1.50 -17.65
CA LYS A 147 8.91 -0.96 -18.94
C LYS A 147 7.80 -0.97 -20.00
N ARG A 148 6.88 -1.93 -19.90
CA ARG A 148 5.76 -2.10 -20.83
C ARG A 148 4.57 -1.24 -20.42
N GLU A 149 4.27 -1.25 -19.13
CA GLU A 149 3.11 -0.57 -18.54
C GLU A 149 3.48 0.85 -18.12
N SER A 150 2.63 1.81 -18.48
CA SER A 150 2.81 3.22 -18.09
C SER A 150 2.18 3.51 -16.72
N ALA A 151 2.50 2.69 -15.72
CA ALA A 151 1.87 2.77 -14.40
C ALA A 151 2.45 3.91 -13.53
N ASP A 152 1.59 4.57 -12.76
CA ASP A 152 1.96 5.54 -11.73
C ASP A 152 1.70 5.02 -10.31
N GLY A 153 0.88 3.97 -10.16
CA GLY A 153 0.62 3.26 -8.91
C GLY A 153 0.83 1.74 -9.03
N ALA A 154 1.33 1.10 -7.97
CA ALA A 154 1.41 -0.36 -7.87
C ALA A 154 0.98 -0.87 -6.48
N LEU A 155 -0.13 -1.60 -6.44
CA LEU A 155 -0.58 -2.37 -5.30
C LEU A 155 0.13 -3.72 -5.30
N LEU A 156 0.84 -4.03 -4.21
CA LEU A 156 1.74 -5.17 -4.11
C LEU A 156 1.18 -6.20 -3.12
N LEU A 157 1.12 -7.45 -3.52
CA LEU A 157 0.82 -8.58 -2.62
C LEU A 157 2.09 -9.42 -2.48
N ALA A 158 2.61 -9.62 -1.27
CA ALA A 158 3.74 -10.52 -1.01
C ALA A 158 3.99 -10.68 0.50
N CYS A 159 4.99 -11.48 0.87
CA CYS A 159 5.56 -11.41 2.21
C CYS A 159 6.26 -10.06 2.45
N ASN A 160 6.41 -9.65 3.72
CA ASN A 160 6.96 -8.34 4.06
C ASN A 160 8.35 -8.07 3.47
N TYR A 161 9.20 -9.10 3.40
CA TYR A 161 10.52 -9.02 2.78
C TYR A 161 10.45 -8.62 1.30
N GLU A 162 9.66 -9.32 0.50
CA GLU A 162 9.51 -9.02 -0.93
C GLU A 162 8.76 -7.70 -1.14
N LEU A 163 7.76 -7.37 -0.32
CA LEU A 163 7.10 -6.06 -0.35
C LEU A 163 8.13 -4.94 -0.17
N ASN A 164 8.91 -4.97 0.91
CA ASN A 164 9.90 -3.94 1.23
C ASN A 164 10.93 -3.77 0.08
N LYS A 165 11.45 -4.89 -0.42
CA LYS A 165 12.39 -4.95 -1.54
C LYS A 165 11.82 -4.33 -2.82
N VAL A 166 10.59 -4.69 -3.18
CA VAL A 166 9.92 -4.19 -4.38
C VAL A 166 9.57 -2.70 -4.25
N MET A 167 9.06 -2.26 -3.10
CA MET A 167 8.77 -0.85 -2.84
C MET A 167 10.01 0.03 -3.01
N ARG A 168 11.18 -0.42 -2.51
CA ARG A 168 12.47 0.28 -2.72
C ARG A 168 12.85 0.36 -4.18
N SER A 169 12.65 -0.72 -4.93
CA SER A 169 12.96 -0.77 -6.37
C SER A 169 12.05 0.15 -7.20
N LEU A 170 10.74 0.17 -6.89
CA LEU A 170 9.74 0.96 -7.64
C LEU A 170 9.81 2.45 -7.31
N LYS A 171 10.21 2.82 -6.08
CA LYS A 171 10.46 4.21 -5.70
C LYS A 171 11.42 4.92 -6.66
N ARG A 172 12.50 4.24 -7.10
CA ARG A 172 13.47 4.78 -8.08
C ARG A 172 12.87 5.07 -9.45
N LYS A 173 11.73 4.44 -9.77
CA LYS A 173 10.97 4.61 -11.02
C LYS A 173 9.80 5.59 -10.87
N LYS A 174 9.70 6.29 -9.73
CA LYS A 174 8.61 7.24 -9.42
C LYS A 174 7.21 6.61 -9.42
N ILE A 175 7.11 5.31 -9.15
CA ILE A 175 5.83 4.61 -8.98
C ILE A 175 5.46 4.61 -7.51
N VAL A 176 4.26 5.09 -7.19
CA VAL A 176 3.74 5.08 -5.81
C VAL A 176 3.31 3.66 -5.47
N THR A 177 3.73 3.17 -4.31
CA THR A 177 3.49 1.76 -3.92
C THR A 177 2.67 1.67 -2.66
N TYR A 178 1.82 0.65 -2.61
CA TYR A 178 1.09 0.23 -1.42
C TYR A 178 1.18 -1.28 -1.31
N GLY A 179 1.52 -1.80 -0.13
CA GLY A 179 1.71 -3.23 0.11
C GLY A 179 0.60 -3.84 0.95
N VAL A 180 0.10 -5.00 0.56
CA VAL A 180 -0.80 -5.84 1.36
C VAL A 180 -0.05 -7.14 1.68
N PRO A 181 0.30 -7.37 2.95
CA PRO A 181 1.00 -8.58 3.35
C PRO A 181 0.09 -9.80 3.25
N LEU A 182 0.69 -10.96 2.98
CA LEU A 182 0.03 -12.26 3.03
C LEU A 182 -0.26 -12.66 4.49
N LEU A 183 -1.35 -13.41 4.72
CA LEU A 183 -1.67 -14.02 6.03
C LEU A 183 -0.67 -15.11 6.39
N LYS A 184 -0.35 -15.95 5.40
CA LYS A 184 0.62 -17.03 5.53
C LYS A 184 1.71 -16.85 4.49
N ASP A 185 2.94 -16.68 4.97
CA ASP A 185 4.15 -16.65 4.15
C ASP A 185 4.86 -18.01 4.16
N GLY A 186 5.95 -18.11 3.40
CA GLY A 186 6.55 -19.39 2.99
C GLY A 186 6.19 -19.64 1.53
N CYS A 187 7.17 -19.84 0.66
CA CYS A 187 7.03 -19.79 -0.80
C CYS A 187 6.11 -20.85 -1.42
N TYR A 188 5.28 -21.54 -0.62
CA TYR A 188 4.34 -22.57 -0.98
C TYR A 188 3.06 -22.44 -0.13
N ALA A 189 1.89 -22.62 -0.74
CA ALA A 189 0.58 -22.55 -0.09
C ALA A 189 0.38 -21.25 0.73
N THR A 190 0.82 -20.12 0.17
CA THR A 190 0.60 -18.80 0.76
C THR A 190 -0.87 -18.41 0.68
N GLU A 191 -1.33 -17.70 1.70
CA GLU A 191 -2.72 -17.27 1.80
C GLU A 191 -2.82 -15.76 1.92
N ILE A 192 -3.81 -15.18 1.27
CA ILE A 192 -4.13 -13.76 1.36
C ILE A 192 -5.49 -13.58 2.05
N ASP A 193 -5.57 -12.56 2.90
CA ASP A 193 -6.86 -12.05 3.35
C ASP A 193 -7.52 -11.30 2.19
N TYR A 194 -8.37 -12.01 1.45
CA TYR A 194 -9.03 -11.45 0.27
C TYR A 194 -10.01 -10.33 0.64
N GLU A 195 -10.69 -10.42 1.79
CA GLU A 195 -11.60 -9.39 2.26
C GLU A 195 -10.84 -8.12 2.66
N ASN A 196 -9.65 -8.25 3.25
CA ASN A 196 -8.75 -7.12 3.46
C ASN A 196 -8.26 -6.52 2.12
N LEU A 197 -7.97 -7.35 1.12
CA LEU A 197 -7.58 -6.85 -0.20
C LEU A 197 -8.67 -5.95 -0.82
N ILE A 198 -9.92 -6.41 -0.80
CA ILE A 198 -11.06 -5.62 -1.31
C ILE A 198 -11.22 -4.33 -0.52
N ARG A 199 -11.22 -4.38 0.82
CA ARG A 199 -11.29 -3.18 1.67
C ARG A 199 -10.16 -2.19 1.39
N VAL A 200 -8.94 -2.69 1.14
CA VAL A 200 -7.80 -1.84 0.76
C VAL A 200 -8.05 -1.18 -0.61
N MET A 201 -8.48 -1.95 -1.61
CA MET A 201 -8.80 -1.40 -2.93
C MET A 201 -9.89 -0.33 -2.86
N GLU A 202 -10.96 -0.56 -2.10
CA GLU A 202 -12.03 0.41 -1.85
C GLU A 202 -11.49 1.67 -1.16
N SER A 203 -10.70 1.52 -0.09
CA SER A 203 -10.15 2.66 0.66
C SER A 203 -9.15 3.50 -0.13
N LEU A 204 -8.56 2.93 -1.18
CA LEU A 204 -7.61 3.59 -2.08
C LEU A 204 -8.26 4.02 -3.40
N SER A 205 -9.50 3.61 -3.66
CA SER A 205 -10.29 4.13 -4.77
C SER A 205 -10.57 5.62 -4.52
N ARG A 206 -10.52 6.41 -5.60
CA ARG A 206 -10.70 7.86 -5.51
C ARG A 206 -12.15 8.12 -5.10
N GLN A 207 -12.35 8.62 -3.89
CA GLN A 207 -13.62 9.22 -3.50
C GLN A 207 -13.65 10.59 -4.19
N ASP A 208 -14.39 10.70 -5.28
CA ASP A 208 -14.73 11.99 -5.87
C ASP A 208 -15.68 12.77 -4.94
#